data_AF-A0A2K9NBY3-F1
#
_entry.id   AF-A0A2K9NBY3-F1
#
_cell.length_a   1.000
_cell.length_b   1.000
_cell.length_c   1.000
_cell.angle_alpha   90.00
_cell.angle_beta   90.00
_cell.angle_gamma   90.00
#
_symmetry.space_group_name_H-M   'P 1'
#
loop_
_entity.id
_entity.type
_entity.pdbx_description
1 polymer ?
#
loop_
_entity_poly.entity_id
_entity_poly.type
_entity_poly.pdbx_seq_one_letter_code
_entity_poly.pdbx_strand_id
1 'polypeptide(L)'
;MSKPAQQNANYQHTAHRLPVTKLPFVGERADGRFGYWVLADLGDDQDPRIAGRTFAAWYLLYAEYNGPMAAEDLMDRIEREMPSRYPAVDRAFLAEVMSRRSQNSSAA
;
A
#
# COMPACT_ATOMS: atom_id res chain seq x y z
N MET A 1 38.75 30.14 -20.96
CA MET A 1 38.21 29.13 -20.03
C MET A 1 36.70 29.09 -20.16
N SER A 2 36.15 28.05 -20.80
CA SER A 2 34.70 27.87 -20.93
C SER A 2 34.18 27.09 -19.72
N LYS A 3 33.16 27.62 -19.05
CA LYS A 3 32.41 26.96 -17.96
C LYS A 3 31.85 25.61 -18.44
N PRO A 4 31.90 24.54 -17.64
CA PRO A 4 31.11 23.35 -17.94
C PRO A 4 29.63 23.70 -17.75
N ALA A 5 28.83 23.48 -18.80
CA ALA A 5 27.38 23.51 -18.71
C ALA A 5 26.96 22.41 -17.73
N GLN A 6 26.37 22.82 -16.61
CA GLN A 6 25.61 21.91 -15.75
C GLN A 6 24.51 21.30 -16.62
N GLN A 7 24.74 20.07 -17.07
CA GLN A 7 23.68 19.21 -17.55
C GLN A 7 22.77 18.97 -16.35
N ASN A 8 21.75 19.82 -16.22
CA ASN A 8 20.56 19.49 -15.47
C ASN A 8 19.94 18.29 -16.19
N ALA A 9 20.41 17.10 -15.83
CA ALA A 9 19.71 15.86 -16.06
C ALA A 9 18.43 15.97 -15.25
N ASN A 10 17.43 16.63 -15.84
CA ASN A 10 16.06 16.60 -15.40
C ASN A 10 15.62 15.16 -15.64
N TYR A 11 15.99 14.28 -14.72
CA TYR A 11 15.40 12.96 -14.60
C TYR A 11 13.94 13.22 -14.28
N GLN A 12 13.16 13.43 -15.34
CA GLN A 12 11.73 13.24 -15.33
C GLN A 12 11.55 11.77 -15.00
N HIS A 13 11.62 11.42 -13.71
CA HIS A 13 11.06 10.20 -13.18
C HIS A 13 9.62 10.24 -13.66
N THR A 14 9.34 9.55 -14.75
CA THR A 14 7.97 9.29 -15.16
C THR A 14 7.43 8.51 -13.97
N ALA A 15 6.69 9.20 -13.10
CA ALA A 15 6.28 8.65 -11.81
C ALA A 15 5.40 7.45 -12.12
N HIS A 16 6.01 6.27 -12.14
CA HIS A 16 5.32 5.01 -12.37
C HIS A 16 4.47 4.78 -11.13
N ARG A 17 3.23 5.25 -11.17
CA ARG A 17 2.20 4.92 -10.18
C ARG A 17 2.21 3.42 -9.98
N LEU A 18 2.25 2.96 -8.73
CA LEU A 18 2.07 1.55 -8.41
C LEU A 18 0.58 1.23 -8.55
N PRO A 19 0.14 0.45 -9.56
CA PRO A 19 -1.28 0.17 -9.72
C PRO A 19 -1.79 -0.74 -8.61
N VAL A 20 -3.03 -0.54 -8.19
CA VAL A 20 -3.65 -1.30 -7.08
C VAL A 20 -3.66 -2.81 -7.36
N THR A 21 -3.77 -3.23 -8.62
CA THR A 21 -3.72 -4.64 -9.04
C THR A 21 -2.39 -5.34 -8.76
N LYS A 22 -1.34 -4.61 -8.37
CA LYS A 22 -0.05 -5.17 -7.93
C LYS A 22 0.02 -5.42 -6.43
N LEU A 23 -0.99 -4.97 -5.68
CA LEU A 23 -1.06 -5.23 -4.25
C LEU A 23 -1.55 -6.67 -4.03
N PRO A 24 -0.78 -7.52 -3.33
CA PRO A 24 -1.08 -8.95 -3.21
C PRO A 24 -2.31 -9.25 -2.35
N PHE A 25 -2.92 -8.22 -1.75
CA PHE A 25 -4.09 -8.33 -0.89
C PHE A 25 -5.35 -7.72 -1.52
N VAL A 26 -5.25 -7.09 -2.70
CA VAL A 26 -6.41 -6.52 -3.40
C VAL A 26 -6.72 -7.36 -4.64
N GLY A 27 -7.93 -7.91 -4.69
CA GLY A 27 -8.49 -8.42 -5.95
C GLY A 27 -9.31 -7.33 -6.62
N GLU A 28 -9.09 -7.05 -7.90
CA GLU A 28 -9.98 -6.17 -8.67
C GLU A 28 -11.00 -7.02 -9.45
N ARG A 29 -12.27 -6.62 -9.40
CA ARG A 29 -13.36 -7.24 -10.16
C ARG A 29 -13.43 -6.62 -11.56
N ALA A 30 -14.08 -7.32 -12.49
CA ALA A 30 -14.30 -6.82 -13.85
C ALA A 30 -15.12 -5.51 -13.93
N ASP A 31 -15.82 -5.15 -12.84
CA ASP A 31 -16.59 -3.91 -12.71
C ASP A 31 -15.77 -2.73 -12.11
N GLY A 32 -14.46 -2.91 -11.90
CA GLY A 32 -13.56 -1.88 -11.36
C GLY A 32 -13.61 -1.70 -9.84
N ARG A 33 -14.48 -2.46 -9.14
CA ARG A 33 -14.55 -2.50 -7.68
C ARG A 33 -13.51 -3.47 -7.12
N PHE A 34 -13.15 -3.30 -5.85
CA PHE A 34 -12.39 -4.35 -5.18
C PHE A 34 -13.29 -5.56 -4.91
N GLY A 35 -12.78 -6.74 -5.23
CA GLY A 35 -13.35 -8.01 -4.82
C GLY A 35 -12.99 -8.34 -3.38
N TYR A 36 -13.50 -9.48 -2.90
CA TYR A 36 -13.09 -10.05 -1.61
C TYR A 36 -11.56 -10.10 -1.51
N TRP A 37 -11.05 -10.00 -0.27
CA TRP A 37 -9.67 -10.32 0.06
C TRP A 37 -9.24 -11.58 -0.71
N VAL A 38 -8.26 -11.47 -1.60
CA VAL A 38 -7.62 -12.66 -2.14
C VAL A 38 -6.59 -13.10 -1.09
N LEU A 39 -7.10 -13.49 0.07
CA LEU A 39 -6.40 -14.44 0.89
C LEU A 39 -6.85 -15.79 0.36
N ALA A 40 -5.98 -16.43 -0.42
CA ALA A 40 -5.99 -17.88 -0.42
C ALA A 40 -6.04 -18.31 1.05
N ASP A 41 -6.90 -19.27 1.37
CA ASP A 41 -7.19 -19.72 2.73
C ASP A 41 -5.90 -19.65 3.56
N LEU A 42 -5.88 -18.74 4.55
CA LEU A 42 -4.66 -18.52 5.31
C LEU A 42 -4.38 -19.86 6.00
N GLY A 43 -3.43 -20.62 5.46
CA GLY A 43 -3.21 -22.00 5.90
C GLY A 43 -2.95 -22.04 7.40
N ASP A 44 -3.28 -23.16 8.04
CA ASP A 44 -3.22 -23.27 9.51
C ASP A 44 -1.86 -22.86 10.12
N ASP A 45 -0.78 -22.96 9.34
CA ASP A 45 0.59 -22.60 9.72
C ASP A 45 0.97 -21.12 9.45
N GLN A 46 0.08 -20.31 8.89
CA GLN A 46 0.35 -18.90 8.56
C GLN A 46 0.01 -17.98 9.73
N ASP A 47 1.00 -17.23 10.24
CA ASP A 47 0.75 -16.22 11.29
C ASP A 47 0.02 -15.00 10.70
N PRO A 48 -1.22 -14.70 11.12
CA PRO A 48 -1.98 -13.56 10.63
C PRO A 48 -1.29 -12.21 10.91
N ARG A 49 -0.42 -12.14 11.93
CA ARG A 49 0.36 -10.92 12.23
C ARG A 49 1.40 -10.65 11.15
N ILE A 50 2.03 -11.69 10.63
CA ILE A 50 3.01 -11.57 9.54
C ILE A 50 2.28 -11.11 8.28
N ALA A 51 1.16 -11.77 7.92
CA ALA A 51 0.36 -11.39 6.76
C ALA A 51 -0.10 -9.91 6.81
N GLY A 52 -0.65 -9.47 7.95
CA GLY A 52 -1.10 -8.09 8.11
C GLY A 52 0.04 -7.07 7.97
N ARG A 53 1.21 -7.35 8.55
CA ARG A 53 2.41 -6.50 8.38
C ARG A 53 2.91 -6.47 6.94
N THR A 54 2.88 -7.61 6.24
CA THR A 54 3.24 -7.68 4.82
C THR A 54 2.30 -6.80 3.98
N PHE A 55 1.00 -6.83 4.24
CA PHE A 55 0.05 -5.97 3.52
C PHE A 55 0.25 -4.49 3.85
N ALA A 56 0.58 -4.17 5.10
CA ALA A 56 0.91 -2.80 5.49
C ALA A 56 2.15 -2.31 4.75
N ALA A 57 3.18 -3.14 4.59
CA ALA A 57 4.36 -2.79 3.81
C ALA A 57 4.03 -2.49 2.34
N TRP A 58 3.19 -3.30 1.70
CA TRP A 58 2.73 -3.06 0.33
C TRP A 58 1.86 -1.80 0.21
N TYR A 59 0.98 -1.55 1.18
CA TYR A 59 0.18 -0.32 1.24
C TYR A 59 1.05 0.92 1.40
N LEU A 60 2.08 0.87 2.26
CA LEU A 60 2.99 2.00 2.47
C LEU A 60 3.83 2.27 1.21
N LEU A 61 4.27 1.22 0.50
CA LEU A 61 4.90 1.37 -0.81
C LEU A 61 3.95 2.02 -1.83
N TYR A 62 2.68 1.60 -1.85
CA TYR A 62 1.67 2.25 -2.67
C TYR A 62 1.51 3.74 -2.34
N ALA A 63 1.45 4.08 -1.05
CA ALA A 63 1.34 5.46 -0.59
C ALA A 63 2.56 6.31 -0.98
N GLU A 64 3.77 5.74 -0.93
CA GLU A 64 5.01 6.39 -1.36
C GLU A 64 5.00 6.68 -2.86
N TYR A 65 4.58 5.71 -3.69
CA TYR A 65 4.56 5.84 -5.15
C TYR A 65 3.39 6.68 -5.70
N ASN A 66 2.26 6.71 -5.01
CA ASN A 66 1.02 7.34 -5.52
C ASN A 66 0.61 8.61 -4.75
N GLY A 67 1.17 8.83 -3.56
CA GLY A 67 0.86 9.95 -2.69
C GLY A 67 -0.29 9.69 -1.70
N PRO A 68 -0.46 10.59 -0.71
CA PRO A 68 -1.37 10.39 0.42
C PRO A 68 -2.85 10.31 0.02
N MET A 69 -3.30 11.14 -0.92
CA MET A 69 -4.69 11.13 -1.38
C MET A 69 -5.09 9.79 -2.02
N ALA A 70 -4.20 9.21 -2.83
CA ALA A 70 -4.46 7.90 -3.45
C ALA A 70 -4.46 6.78 -2.41
N ALA A 71 -3.64 6.90 -1.36
CA ALA A 71 -3.59 5.96 -0.26
C ALA A 71 -4.86 6.00 0.60
N GLU A 72 -5.38 7.20 0.88
CA GLU A 72 -6.66 7.40 1.59
C GLU A 72 -7.83 6.81 0.81
N ASP A 73 -7.93 7.09 -0.51
CA ASP A 73 -8.95 6.47 -1.37
C ASP A 73 -8.87 4.93 -1.35
N LEU A 74 -7.64 4.38 -1.38
CA LEU A 74 -7.43 2.94 -1.28
C LEU A 74 -7.93 2.37 0.06
N MET A 75 -7.66 3.04 1.20
CA MET A 75 -8.18 2.63 2.50
C MET A 75 -9.70 2.67 2.58
N ASP A 76 -10.32 3.75 2.14
CA ASP A 76 -11.77 3.90 2.14
C ASP A 76 -12.44 2.82 1.29
N ARG A 77 -11.84 2.50 0.14
CA ARG A 77 -12.30 1.41 -0.72
C ARG A 77 -12.11 0.04 -0.09
N ILE A 78 -11.00 -0.21 0.60
CA ILE A 78 -10.78 -1.48 1.33
C ILE A 78 -11.85 -1.65 2.41
N GLU A 79 -12.09 -0.62 3.23
CA GLU A 79 -13.11 -0.67 4.28
C GLU A 79 -14.53 -0.91 3.72
N ARG A 80 -14.85 -0.26 2.60
CA ARG A 80 -16.19 -0.33 1.99
C ARG A 80 -16.43 -1.61 1.18
N GLU A 81 -15.41 -2.10 0.48
CA GLU A 81 -15.59 -3.10 -0.59
C GLU A 81 -14.98 -4.47 -0.23
N MET A 82 -14.08 -4.53 0.76
CA MET A 82 -13.34 -5.75 1.10
C MET A 82 -13.68 -6.26 2.51
N PRO A 83 -14.78 -7.02 2.69
CA PRO A 83 -15.11 -7.60 3.98
C PRO A 83 -14.06 -8.66 4.37
N SER A 84 -13.42 -8.46 5.51
CA SER A 84 -12.41 -9.35 6.05
C SER A 84 -13.01 -10.59 6.71
N ARG A 85 -12.36 -11.74 6.51
CA ARG A 85 -12.63 -12.99 7.24
C ARG A 85 -11.61 -13.29 8.34
N TYR A 86 -10.56 -12.48 8.46
CA TYR A 86 -9.44 -12.70 9.38
C TYR A 86 -9.16 -11.41 10.18
N PRO A 87 -9.93 -11.14 11.26
CA PRO A 87 -9.77 -9.93 12.08
C PRO A 87 -8.38 -9.74 12.69
N ALA A 88 -7.60 -10.82 12.83
CA ALA A 88 -6.22 -10.75 13.29
C ALA A 88 -5.29 -10.10 12.25
N VAL A 89 -5.51 -10.34 10.96
CA VAL A 89 -4.77 -9.72 9.86
C VAL A 89 -5.08 -8.23 9.80
N ASP A 90 -6.35 -7.83 9.91
CA ASP A 90 -6.76 -6.42 9.91
C ASP A 90 -6.10 -5.63 11.04
N ARG A 91 -6.14 -6.18 12.26
CA ARG A 91 -5.52 -5.53 13.42
C ARG A 91 -4.03 -5.35 13.24
N ALA A 92 -3.33 -6.35 12.71
CA ALA A 92 -1.90 -6.26 12.44
C ALA A 92 -1.58 -5.25 11.33
N PHE A 93 -2.40 -5.23 10.27
CA PHE A 93 -2.31 -4.27 9.18
C PHE A 93 -2.48 -2.82 9.69
N LEU A 94 -3.60 -2.54 10.37
CA LEU A 94 -3.90 -1.21 10.88
C LEU A 94 -2.87 -0.75 11.92
N ALA A 95 -2.43 -1.64 12.81
CA ALA A 95 -1.41 -1.31 13.81
C ALA A 95 -0.08 -0.89 13.16
N GLU A 96 0.38 -1.60 12.13
CA GLU A 96 1.61 -1.26 11.41
C GLU A 96 1.48 0.08 10.65
N VAL A 97 0.37 0.30 9.93
CA VAL A 97 0.12 1.55 9.20
C VAL A 97 0.10 2.75 10.16
N MET A 98 -0.59 2.63 11.30
CA MET A 98 -0.66 3.70 12.30
C MET A 98 0.68 3.94 12.99
N SER A 99 1.44 2.88 13.30
CA SER A 99 2.78 3.00 13.88
C SER A 99 3.72 3.81 12.98
N ARG A 100 3.73 3.51 11.68
CA ARG A 100 4.55 4.21 10.68
C ARG A 100 4.15 5.67 10.49
N ARG A 101 2.84 5.95 10.49
CA ARG A 101 2.33 7.33 10.43
C ARG A 101 2.82 8.13 11.65
N SER A 102 2.73 7.56 12.85
CA SER A 102 3.21 8.19 14.08
C SER A 102 4.72 8.48 14.03
N GLN A 103 5.53 7.52 13.57
CA GLN A 103 6.97 7.69 13.40
C GLN A 103 7.32 8.83 12.43
N ASN A 104 6.64 8.90 11.29
CA ASN A 104 6.86 9.98 10.32
C ASN A 104 6.43 11.35 10.86
N SER A 105 5.34 11.42 11.64
CA SER A 105 4.91 12.67 12.30
C SER A 105 5.88 13.15 13.36
N SER A 106 6.58 12.25 14.06
CA SER A 106 7.58 12.62 15.08
C SER A 106 8.93 13.07 14.52
N ALA A 107 9.17 12.91 13.22
CA ALA A 107 10.40 13.30 12.54
C ALA A 107 10.28 14.62 11.75
N ALA A 108 9.10 15.25 11.75
CA ALA A 108 8.77 16.46 11.00
C ALA A 108 8.80 17.73 11.87
#